data_AF-A0A960U6Z1-F1
#
_entry.id   AF-A0A960U6Z1-F1
#
_cell.length_a   1.000
_cell.length_b   1.000
_cell.length_c   1.000
_cell.angle_alpha   90.00
_cell.angle_beta   90.00
_cell.angle_gamma   90.00
#
_symmetry.space_group_name_H-M   'P 1'
#
loop_
_entity.id
_entity.type
_entity.pdbx_description
1 polymer ?
#
loop_
_entity_poly.entity_id
_entity_poly.type
_entity_poly.pdbx_seq_one_letter_code
_entity_poly.pdbx_strand_id
1 'polypeptide(L)'
;MIRKKGKMDIPFPGKCIGFHLVLRKIKDLQEERYLRNIKEENRMQNLPEVPLFLRPEEIEAFGAEIHELYLQAKAEGGRKELQFLETSDTVSKTFDVLGRGLIFTGGPLSWLLGSYLLSLHYVIEFSQGHNIFHEQYDSIPGNTRFRSETWKWDNTMDEEDWKFAHQSLHHPFTNVLGVDPDFGYLMYRLNQKQEWKPHHLFQFPLLLTQPLISTFFFPWYVASSRAFAENRKPVSFETYSPSLKKIIEHFFKNYLLFPGFSGFNSLKVMTGNALAKLISNYYLQFIFGVSHLSEASYVFPEKESETEAEYYLRQVLSTVNFEIPEFLELICGGMDTHLEHHLFPDLPPLRLKKLAPKVKGICEKYNIPYRKAPFLEQILSFFRNVLYCSFPIPEKGQAGLELLFQTKPEMLLQDIAEKTKSYLVSFFQKEDEQDEFFLRSKVLKKKIEIPGKVASFVLKVPSHWKGLSWEAGSYISVQMNIGNSVYTRQYSLLRPSSVTREFHIAVKEIEGGKVSGYMLRQLKEGDELYLLGRPRGKFTLGFIPPKLLFIAAGIGITSILSMLYKLKKESPKHKVSILYFN
;
A
#
# COMPACT_ATOMS: atom_id res chain seq x y z
N MET A 1 -37.73 17.53 -1.16
CA MET A 1 -37.99 18.35 -2.37
C MET A 1 -37.08 19.58 -2.35
N ILE A 2 -36.28 19.76 -3.43
CA ILE A 2 -35.85 21.04 -4.05
C ILE A 2 -35.00 21.96 -3.16
N ARG A 3 -33.67 22.13 -3.27
CA ARG A 3 -32.71 22.38 -4.39
C ARG A 3 -33.02 23.61 -5.27
N LYS A 4 -32.27 24.72 -5.10
CA LYS A 4 -31.82 25.69 -6.14
C LYS A 4 -30.68 26.54 -5.54
N LYS A 5 -29.43 26.41 -6.00
CA LYS A 5 -28.75 27.03 -7.16
C LYS A 5 -28.37 28.51 -6.95
N GLY A 6 -27.07 28.78 -6.95
CA GLY A 6 -26.44 30.06 -7.26
C GLY A 6 -25.06 29.80 -7.88
N LYS A 7 -24.93 30.05 -9.19
CA LYS A 7 -23.68 30.03 -9.97
C LYS A 7 -22.88 31.30 -9.69
N MET A 8 -21.56 31.24 -9.82
CA MET A 8 -20.71 32.42 -9.99
C MET A 8 -19.83 32.20 -11.22
N ASP A 9 -20.04 33.03 -12.24
CA ASP A 9 -19.30 33.05 -13.50
C ASP A 9 -17.98 33.83 -13.33
N ILE A 10 -16.91 33.39 -13.99
CA ILE A 10 -15.61 34.08 -14.06
C ILE A 10 -15.37 34.51 -15.52
N PRO A 11 -15.07 35.78 -15.82
CA PRO A 11 -14.73 36.22 -17.17
C PRO A 11 -13.21 36.25 -17.42
N PHE A 12 -12.80 35.78 -18.59
CA PHE A 12 -11.62 36.26 -19.34
C PHE A 12 -12.15 37.27 -20.40
N PRO A 13 -11.41 38.30 -20.89
CA PRO A 13 -10.04 38.18 -21.44
C PRO A 13 -9.13 39.45 -21.33
N GLY A 14 -7.85 39.33 -21.74
CA GLY A 14 -7.03 40.51 -22.07
C GLY A 14 -5.52 40.24 -22.24
N LYS A 15 -5.02 40.38 -23.48
CA LYS A 15 -3.60 40.25 -23.88
C LYS A 15 -2.71 41.34 -23.28
N CYS A 16 -1.48 41.00 -22.87
CA CYS A 16 -0.34 41.92 -22.88
C CYS A 16 0.93 41.18 -23.32
N ILE A 17 1.51 41.69 -24.41
CA ILE A 17 2.75 41.25 -25.04
C ILE A 17 3.91 41.91 -24.27
N GLY A 18 4.91 41.11 -23.85
CA GLY A 18 6.17 41.65 -23.33
C GLY A 18 6.88 40.81 -22.28
N PHE A 19 7.12 39.50 -22.50
CA PHE A 19 7.97 38.71 -21.59
C PHE A 19 8.62 37.47 -22.26
N HIS A 20 8.93 37.53 -23.56
CA HIS A 20 9.24 36.32 -24.35
C HIS A 20 10.73 36.02 -24.62
N LEU A 21 11.68 36.77 -24.04
CA LEU A 21 13.11 36.55 -24.31
C LEU A 21 13.98 36.27 -23.06
N VAL A 22 13.50 36.58 -21.85
CA VAL A 22 14.20 36.23 -20.60
C VAL A 22 13.73 34.88 -20.05
N LEU A 23 12.47 34.49 -20.31
CA LEU A 23 11.94 33.20 -19.88
C LEU A 23 12.47 32.02 -20.68
N ARG A 24 12.85 32.19 -21.96
CA ARG A 24 13.34 31.07 -22.79
C ARG A 24 14.72 30.59 -22.34
N LYS A 25 15.64 31.51 -22.02
CA LYS A 25 17.00 31.17 -21.55
C LYS A 25 17.04 30.62 -20.12
N ILE A 26 16.08 31.01 -19.27
CA ILE A 26 15.92 30.46 -17.91
C ILE A 26 15.24 29.10 -17.98
N LYS A 27 14.29 28.88 -18.90
CA LYS A 27 13.63 27.58 -19.10
C LYS A 27 14.60 26.54 -19.67
N ASP A 28 15.44 26.91 -20.63
CA ASP A 28 16.43 25.99 -21.23
C ASP A 28 17.56 25.63 -20.22
N LEU A 29 17.99 26.57 -19.37
CA LEU A 29 18.99 26.33 -18.32
C LEU A 29 18.42 25.63 -17.08
N GLN A 30 17.14 25.81 -16.77
CA GLN A 30 16.45 25.06 -15.72
C GLN A 30 16.09 23.65 -16.20
N GLU A 31 15.69 23.45 -17.46
CA GLU A 31 15.49 22.12 -18.05
C GLU A 31 16.79 21.34 -18.12
N GLU A 32 17.90 21.91 -18.62
CA GLU A 32 19.17 21.17 -18.65
C GLU A 32 19.72 20.83 -17.26
N ARG A 33 19.47 21.68 -16.27
CA ARG A 33 19.93 21.49 -14.88
C ARG A 33 19.00 20.55 -14.09
N TYR A 34 17.71 20.58 -14.39
CA TYR A 34 16.71 19.61 -13.92
C TYR A 34 16.96 18.23 -14.51
N LEU A 35 17.21 18.14 -15.83
CA LEU A 35 17.56 16.90 -16.52
C LEU A 35 18.92 16.34 -16.09
N ARG A 36 19.90 17.19 -15.74
CA ARG A 36 21.18 16.74 -15.16
C ARG A 36 21.04 16.25 -13.72
N ASN A 37 20.32 16.98 -12.87
CA ASN A 37 20.08 16.58 -11.49
C ASN A 37 19.26 15.27 -11.41
N ILE A 38 18.29 15.09 -12.32
CA ILE A 38 17.52 13.85 -12.43
C ILE A 38 18.35 12.71 -13.02
N LYS A 39 19.26 12.95 -13.98
CA LYS A 39 20.21 11.93 -14.43
C LYS A 39 21.16 11.47 -13.33
N GLU A 40 21.54 12.35 -12.40
CA GLU A 40 22.38 12.00 -11.25
C GLU A 40 21.58 11.39 -10.09
N GLU A 41 20.35 11.83 -9.81
CA GLU A 41 19.45 11.21 -8.82
C GLU A 41 18.94 9.84 -9.26
N ASN A 42 18.59 9.66 -10.54
CA ASN A 42 18.15 8.37 -11.09
C ASN A 42 19.28 7.34 -11.18
N ARG A 43 20.54 7.78 -11.25
CA ARG A 43 21.70 6.86 -11.14
C ARG A 43 21.86 6.27 -9.73
N MET A 44 21.18 6.85 -8.73
CA MET A 44 21.27 6.47 -7.31
C MET A 44 19.99 5.78 -6.79
N GLN A 45 18.93 5.64 -7.58
CA GLN A 45 17.65 5.06 -7.19
C GLN A 45 17.16 4.01 -8.20
N ASN A 46 17.70 2.79 -8.16
CA ASN A 46 17.21 1.71 -9.04
C ASN A 46 15.98 1.03 -8.43
N LEU A 47 14.85 1.72 -8.50
CA LEU A 47 13.54 1.10 -8.62
C LEU A 47 13.45 0.43 -10.01
N PRO A 48 12.64 -0.61 -10.23
CA PRO A 48 12.42 -1.15 -11.57
C PRO A 48 12.04 0.01 -12.50
N GLU A 49 12.90 0.22 -13.52
CA GLU A 49 12.80 1.32 -14.47
C GLU A 49 11.39 1.41 -15.04
N VAL A 50 10.63 2.42 -14.62
CA VAL A 50 9.73 3.06 -15.55
C VAL A 50 10.14 4.51 -15.65
N PRO A 51 10.89 4.89 -16.71
CA PRO A 51 11.12 6.27 -17.04
C PRO A 51 9.81 6.84 -17.59
N LEU A 52 8.81 7.07 -16.73
CA LEU A 52 7.65 7.86 -17.11
C LEU A 52 8.07 9.32 -17.08
N PHE A 53 8.81 9.72 -18.11
CA PHE A 53 8.95 11.13 -18.46
C PHE A 53 7.67 11.60 -19.15
N LEU A 54 6.52 11.42 -18.50
CA LEU A 54 5.27 11.98 -18.96
C LEU A 54 5.18 13.41 -18.44
N ARG A 55 4.99 14.35 -19.35
CA ARG A 55 4.57 15.70 -18.98
C ARG A 55 3.14 15.64 -18.44
N PRO A 56 2.73 16.55 -17.55
CA PRO A 56 1.36 16.59 -17.04
C PRO A 56 0.29 16.55 -18.14
N GLU A 57 0.54 17.21 -19.28
CA GLU A 57 -0.39 17.20 -20.41
C GLU A 57 -0.53 15.82 -21.07
N GLU A 58 0.53 15.00 -21.03
CA GLU A 58 0.51 13.63 -21.57
C GLU A 58 -0.21 12.67 -20.62
N ILE A 59 -0.10 12.89 -19.31
CA ILE A 59 -0.88 12.15 -18.30
C ILE A 59 -2.37 12.44 -18.50
N GLU A 60 -2.76 13.71 -18.60
CA GLU A 60 -4.15 14.10 -18.83
C GLU A 60 -4.69 13.56 -20.16
N ALA A 61 -3.90 13.60 -21.24
CA ALA A 61 -4.31 13.03 -22.53
C ALA A 61 -4.46 11.49 -22.48
N PHE A 62 -3.55 10.80 -21.79
CA PHE A 62 -3.67 9.37 -21.51
C PHE A 62 -4.95 9.06 -20.74
N GLY A 63 -5.20 9.78 -19.64
CA GLY A 63 -6.39 9.60 -18.81
C GLY A 63 -7.68 9.82 -19.59
N ALA A 64 -7.72 10.83 -20.46
CA ALA A 64 -8.87 11.11 -21.31
C ALA A 64 -9.17 9.96 -22.31
N GLU A 65 -8.14 9.38 -22.93
CA GLU A 65 -8.32 8.24 -23.85
C GLU A 65 -8.78 6.96 -23.14
N ILE A 66 -8.24 6.69 -21.94
CA ILE A 66 -8.69 5.57 -21.10
C ILE A 66 -10.14 5.78 -20.67
N HIS A 67 -10.51 6.99 -20.26
CA HIS A 67 -11.88 7.32 -19.87
C HIS A 67 -12.85 7.22 -21.06
N GLU A 68 -12.46 7.69 -22.25
CA GLU A 68 -13.30 7.54 -23.45
C GLU A 68 -13.53 6.06 -23.78
N LEU A 69 -12.50 5.23 -23.66
CA LEU A 69 -12.61 3.80 -23.85
C LEU A 69 -13.59 3.15 -22.86
N TYR A 70 -13.56 3.58 -21.60
CA TYR A 70 -14.53 3.16 -20.58
C TYR A 70 -15.97 3.51 -20.98
N LEU A 71 -16.22 4.76 -21.38
CA LEU A 71 -17.56 5.22 -21.77
C LEU A 71 -18.11 4.42 -22.96
N GLN A 72 -17.27 4.15 -23.97
CA GLN A 72 -17.64 3.33 -25.12
C GLN A 72 -18.02 1.91 -24.69
N ALA A 73 -17.21 1.29 -23.82
CA ALA A 73 -17.45 -0.06 -23.33
C ALA A 73 -18.68 -0.17 -22.43
N LYS A 74 -18.94 0.84 -21.59
CA LYS A 74 -20.10 0.88 -20.68
C LYS A 74 -21.42 0.97 -21.44
N ALA A 75 -21.41 1.58 -22.63
CA ALA A 75 -22.58 1.68 -23.50
C ALA A 75 -22.95 0.34 -24.19
N GLU A 76 -22.06 -0.66 -24.20
CA GLU A 76 -22.35 -1.97 -24.78
C GLU A 76 -23.34 -2.78 -23.92
N GLY A 77 -24.35 -3.39 -24.55
CA GLY A 77 -25.27 -4.30 -23.85
C GLY A 77 -24.56 -5.55 -23.29
N GLY A 78 -25.18 -6.26 -22.34
CA GLY A 78 -24.50 -7.32 -21.57
C GLY A 78 -25.02 -8.76 -21.74
N ARG A 79 -25.85 -9.06 -22.75
CA ARG A 79 -26.54 -10.37 -22.79
C ARG A 79 -25.58 -11.55 -22.97
N LYS A 80 -24.50 -11.39 -23.75
CA LYS A 80 -23.49 -12.45 -23.96
C LYS A 80 -22.68 -12.69 -22.68
N GLU A 81 -22.33 -11.62 -21.99
CA GLU A 81 -21.64 -11.62 -20.70
C GLU A 81 -22.47 -12.34 -19.63
N LEU A 82 -23.77 -12.04 -19.58
CA LEU A 82 -24.70 -12.75 -18.68
C LEU A 82 -24.84 -14.24 -19.05
N GLN A 83 -24.92 -14.59 -20.33
CA GLN A 83 -24.97 -15.99 -20.78
C GLN A 83 -23.69 -16.77 -20.41
N PHE A 84 -22.53 -16.12 -20.51
CA PHE A 84 -21.26 -16.70 -20.06
C PHE A 84 -21.28 -16.98 -18.55
N LEU A 85 -21.79 -16.04 -17.74
CA LEU A 85 -21.95 -16.25 -16.30
C LEU A 85 -22.93 -17.40 -15.98
N GLU A 86 -24.07 -17.49 -16.69
CA GLU A 86 -25.03 -18.59 -16.59
C GLU A 86 -24.39 -19.96 -16.92
N THR A 87 -23.53 -20.00 -17.95
CA THR A 87 -22.77 -21.19 -18.35
C THR A 87 -21.75 -21.57 -17.29
N SER A 88 -21.01 -20.58 -16.79
CA SER A 88 -20.04 -20.75 -15.71
C SER A 88 -20.70 -21.32 -14.45
N ASP A 89 -21.89 -20.84 -14.08
CA ASP A 89 -22.65 -21.34 -12.92
C ASP A 89 -23.09 -22.81 -13.12
N THR A 90 -23.50 -23.16 -14.33
CA THR A 90 -23.89 -24.52 -14.68
C THR A 90 -22.69 -25.47 -14.59
N VAL A 91 -21.53 -25.09 -15.11
CA VAL A 91 -20.28 -25.86 -15.02
C VAL A 91 -19.85 -26.02 -13.55
N SER A 92 -19.86 -24.92 -12.79
CA SER A 92 -19.50 -24.90 -11.37
C SER A 92 -20.34 -25.91 -10.56
N LYS A 93 -21.67 -25.88 -10.70
CA LYS A 93 -22.57 -26.82 -10.02
C LYS A 93 -22.41 -28.25 -10.49
N THR A 94 -22.12 -28.47 -11.77
CA THR A 94 -21.84 -29.80 -12.30
C THR A 94 -20.59 -30.38 -11.65
N PHE A 95 -19.54 -29.58 -11.49
CA PHE A 95 -18.32 -29.98 -10.78
C PHE A 95 -18.55 -30.24 -9.29
N ASP A 96 -19.41 -29.47 -8.62
CA ASP A 96 -19.80 -29.74 -7.22
C ASP A 96 -20.47 -31.13 -7.11
N VAL A 97 -21.49 -31.40 -7.92
CA VAL A 97 -22.25 -32.65 -7.88
C VAL A 97 -21.38 -33.86 -8.27
N LEU A 98 -20.65 -33.77 -9.39
CA LEU A 98 -19.79 -34.87 -9.84
C LEU A 98 -18.61 -35.08 -8.90
N GLY A 99 -17.99 -33.99 -8.43
CA GLY A 99 -16.88 -34.03 -7.50
C GLY A 99 -17.25 -34.77 -6.21
N ARG A 100 -18.38 -34.36 -5.59
CA ARG A 100 -18.92 -35.05 -4.41
C ARG A 100 -19.30 -36.49 -4.71
N GLY A 101 -19.98 -36.77 -5.82
CA GLY A 101 -20.37 -38.13 -6.20
C GLY A 101 -19.17 -39.09 -6.30
N LEU A 102 -18.07 -38.63 -6.92
CA LEU A 102 -16.83 -39.39 -7.05
C LEU A 102 -16.13 -39.62 -5.70
N ILE A 103 -16.08 -38.58 -4.85
CA ILE A 103 -15.54 -38.69 -3.49
C ILE A 103 -16.36 -39.69 -2.66
N PHE A 104 -17.69 -39.68 -2.78
CA PHE A 104 -18.57 -40.57 -2.01
C PHE A 104 -18.41 -42.03 -2.42
N THR A 105 -18.41 -42.32 -3.73
CA THR A 105 -18.67 -43.68 -4.22
C THR A 105 -17.44 -44.42 -4.75
N GLY A 106 -16.40 -43.71 -5.23
CA GLY A 106 -15.32 -44.36 -6.01
C GLY A 106 -14.10 -44.85 -5.21
N GLY A 107 -13.05 -45.27 -5.93
CA GLY A 107 -11.77 -45.66 -5.33
C GLY A 107 -10.80 -44.47 -5.12
N PRO A 108 -9.51 -44.71 -4.85
CA PRO A 108 -8.52 -43.65 -4.66
C PRO A 108 -8.40 -42.66 -5.84
N LEU A 109 -8.47 -43.14 -7.08
CA LEU A 109 -8.44 -42.27 -8.27
C LEU A 109 -9.70 -41.40 -8.38
N SER A 110 -10.88 -41.96 -8.10
CA SER A 110 -12.13 -41.20 -8.05
C SER A 110 -12.12 -40.17 -6.92
N TRP A 111 -11.53 -40.50 -5.78
CA TRP A 111 -11.34 -39.57 -4.67
C TRP A 111 -10.46 -38.37 -5.09
N LEU A 112 -9.34 -38.63 -5.77
CA LEU A 112 -8.45 -37.58 -6.26
C LEU A 112 -9.14 -36.70 -7.32
N LEU A 113 -9.74 -37.32 -8.33
CA LEU A 113 -10.46 -36.59 -9.40
C LEU A 113 -11.65 -35.83 -8.84
N GLY A 114 -12.40 -36.44 -7.92
CA GLY A 114 -13.54 -35.79 -7.28
C GLY A 114 -13.14 -34.59 -6.43
N SER A 115 -12.03 -34.70 -5.69
CA SER A 115 -11.45 -33.58 -4.94
C SER A 115 -10.99 -32.45 -5.86
N TYR A 116 -10.39 -32.78 -7.00
CA TYR A 116 -9.98 -31.81 -8.01
C TYR A 116 -11.18 -31.09 -8.65
N LEU A 117 -12.22 -31.82 -9.08
CA LEU A 117 -13.44 -31.21 -9.62
C LEU A 117 -14.11 -30.30 -8.58
N LEU A 118 -14.22 -30.76 -7.33
CA LEU A 118 -14.77 -29.94 -6.25
C LEU A 118 -13.91 -28.68 -5.99
N SER A 119 -12.59 -28.75 -6.15
CA SER A 119 -11.73 -27.56 -6.07
C SER A 119 -12.00 -26.56 -7.20
N LEU A 120 -12.26 -27.04 -8.42
CA LEU A 120 -12.62 -26.19 -9.55
C LEU A 120 -13.96 -25.49 -9.33
N HIS A 121 -14.94 -26.19 -8.73
CA HIS A 121 -16.20 -25.56 -8.30
C HIS A 121 -15.93 -24.37 -7.37
N TYR A 122 -15.12 -24.54 -6.31
CA TYR A 122 -14.81 -23.46 -5.38
C TYR A 122 -14.10 -22.28 -6.04
N VAL A 123 -13.17 -22.54 -6.98
CA VAL A 123 -12.46 -21.49 -7.72
C VAL A 123 -13.40 -20.72 -8.66
N ILE A 124 -14.25 -21.43 -9.40
CA ILE A 124 -15.20 -20.82 -10.32
C ILE A 124 -16.22 -19.98 -9.55
N GLU A 125 -16.81 -20.53 -8.48
CA GLU A 125 -17.79 -19.80 -7.66
C GLU A 125 -17.19 -18.57 -7.00
N PHE A 126 -15.96 -18.65 -6.49
CA PHE A 126 -15.25 -17.47 -6.00
C PHE A 126 -15.12 -16.41 -7.10
N SER A 127 -14.70 -16.81 -8.31
CA SER A 127 -14.51 -15.88 -9.43
C SER A 127 -15.83 -15.25 -9.88
N GLN A 128 -16.93 -16.00 -9.82
CA GLN A 128 -18.28 -15.47 -10.04
C GLN A 128 -18.64 -14.43 -8.97
N GLY A 129 -18.42 -14.75 -7.69
CA GLY A 129 -18.70 -13.84 -6.59
C GLY A 129 -17.90 -12.55 -6.67
N HIS A 130 -16.59 -12.64 -6.93
CA HIS A 130 -15.73 -11.47 -7.18
C HIS A 130 -16.36 -10.53 -8.22
N ASN A 131 -16.72 -11.07 -9.39
CA ASN A 131 -17.30 -10.31 -10.49
C ASN A 131 -18.73 -9.78 -10.20
N ILE A 132 -19.59 -10.61 -9.60
CA ILE A 132 -20.97 -10.23 -9.26
C ILE A 132 -20.99 -9.11 -8.23
N PHE A 133 -20.14 -9.19 -7.22
CA PHE A 133 -20.13 -8.17 -6.16
C PHE A 133 -19.69 -6.80 -6.70
N HIS A 134 -18.87 -6.75 -7.76
CA HIS A 134 -18.51 -5.52 -8.51
C HIS A 134 -19.63 -4.94 -9.37
N GLU A 135 -20.86 -5.41 -9.20
CA GLU A 135 -22.06 -4.91 -9.91
C GLU A 135 -21.97 -5.05 -11.45
N GLN A 136 -21.00 -5.84 -11.93
CA GLN A 136 -20.70 -5.98 -13.37
C GLN A 136 -21.91 -6.47 -14.18
N TYR A 137 -22.82 -7.19 -13.54
CA TYR A 137 -24.02 -7.76 -14.18
C TYR A 137 -25.32 -7.08 -13.75
N ASP A 138 -25.30 -6.15 -12.79
CA ASP A 138 -26.51 -5.60 -12.16
C ASP A 138 -27.33 -4.73 -13.14
N SER A 139 -26.65 -4.05 -14.06
CA SER A 139 -27.32 -3.20 -15.05
C SER A 139 -27.83 -3.98 -16.29
N ILE A 140 -27.55 -5.28 -16.40
CA ILE A 140 -27.88 -6.06 -17.59
C ILE A 140 -29.38 -6.42 -17.59
N PRO A 141 -30.15 -6.03 -18.64
CA PRO A 141 -31.57 -6.33 -18.71
C PRO A 141 -31.85 -7.84 -18.62
N GLY A 142 -32.83 -8.22 -17.79
CA GLY A 142 -33.22 -9.61 -17.56
C GLY A 142 -32.38 -10.37 -16.52
N ASN A 143 -31.32 -9.77 -15.97
CA ASN A 143 -30.59 -10.37 -14.86
C ASN A 143 -31.36 -10.20 -13.54
N THR A 144 -31.99 -11.28 -13.07
CA THR A 144 -32.65 -11.34 -11.74
C THR A 144 -31.88 -12.17 -10.74
N ARG A 145 -30.90 -12.98 -11.19
CA ARG A 145 -30.27 -14.03 -10.40
C ARG A 145 -28.89 -13.65 -9.88
N PHE A 146 -28.09 -12.96 -10.70
CA PHE A 146 -26.70 -12.64 -10.40
C PHE A 146 -26.58 -11.15 -10.06
N ARG A 147 -27.31 -10.75 -9.02
CA ARG A 147 -27.36 -9.37 -8.51
C ARG A 147 -26.44 -9.23 -7.32
N SER A 148 -25.59 -8.21 -7.29
CA SER A 148 -24.63 -7.95 -6.21
C SER A 148 -25.29 -7.90 -4.83
N GLU A 149 -26.52 -7.39 -4.74
CA GLU A 149 -27.28 -7.19 -3.50
C GLU A 149 -27.86 -8.49 -2.92
N THR A 150 -28.27 -9.43 -3.77
CA THR A 150 -29.04 -10.62 -3.35
C THR A 150 -28.29 -11.92 -3.50
N TRP A 151 -27.24 -11.95 -4.32
CA TRP A 151 -26.47 -13.17 -4.56
C TRP A 151 -25.59 -13.49 -3.34
N LYS A 152 -25.44 -14.78 -3.04
CA LYS A 152 -24.67 -15.30 -1.91
C LYS A 152 -23.78 -16.44 -2.39
N TRP A 153 -22.51 -16.42 -2.01
CA TRP A 153 -21.56 -17.50 -2.28
C TRP A 153 -21.49 -18.53 -1.15
N ASP A 154 -21.10 -19.75 -1.50
CA ASP A 154 -20.64 -20.80 -0.57
C ASP A 154 -19.15 -20.63 -0.19
N ASN A 155 -18.76 -19.40 0.14
CA ASN A 155 -17.42 -19.09 0.67
C ASN A 155 -17.45 -18.88 2.19
N THR A 156 -16.29 -18.81 2.85
CA THR A 156 -16.18 -18.52 4.28
C THR A 156 -16.07 -17.03 4.61
N MET A 157 -15.91 -16.18 3.60
CA MET A 157 -15.87 -14.72 3.76
C MET A 157 -17.29 -14.15 3.70
N ASP A 158 -17.60 -13.22 4.60
CA ASP A 158 -18.83 -12.43 4.52
C ASP A 158 -18.82 -11.53 3.27
N GLU A 159 -19.97 -11.43 2.58
CA GLU A 159 -20.07 -10.67 1.33
C GLU A 159 -19.87 -9.17 1.54
N GLU A 160 -20.37 -8.60 2.64
CA GLU A 160 -20.26 -7.16 2.91
C GLU A 160 -18.84 -6.78 3.31
N ASP A 161 -18.18 -7.62 4.11
CA ASP A 161 -16.77 -7.42 4.45
C ASP A 161 -15.87 -7.54 3.21
N TRP A 162 -16.17 -8.51 2.32
CA TRP A 162 -15.49 -8.62 1.03
C TRP A 162 -15.70 -7.37 0.16
N LYS A 163 -16.96 -6.95 -0.05
CA LYS A 163 -17.29 -5.75 -0.82
C LYS A 163 -16.56 -4.54 -0.27
N PHE A 164 -16.61 -4.32 1.05
CA PHE A 164 -15.94 -3.19 1.65
C PHE A 164 -14.41 -3.24 1.48
N ALA A 165 -13.77 -4.35 1.87
CA ALA A 165 -12.32 -4.47 1.82
C ALA A 165 -11.79 -4.36 0.38
N HIS A 166 -12.47 -5.01 -0.56
CA HIS A 166 -12.00 -5.08 -1.93
C HIS A 166 -12.41 -3.85 -2.75
N GLN A 167 -13.66 -3.38 -2.67
CA GLN A 167 -14.18 -2.28 -3.51
C GLN A 167 -13.94 -0.90 -2.94
N SER A 168 -14.03 -0.76 -1.62
CA SER A 168 -13.92 0.55 -0.99
C SER A 168 -12.48 0.90 -0.60
N LEU A 169 -11.61 -0.12 -0.46
CA LEU A 169 -10.21 0.08 -0.08
C LEU A 169 -9.24 -0.33 -1.20
N HIS A 170 -9.26 -1.58 -1.64
CA HIS A 170 -8.26 -2.07 -2.59
C HIS A 170 -8.37 -1.44 -3.99
N HIS A 171 -9.53 -1.43 -4.65
CA HIS A 171 -9.69 -0.84 -5.99
C HIS A 171 -9.36 0.67 -6.06
N PRO A 172 -9.82 1.50 -5.11
CA PRO A 172 -9.49 2.92 -5.12
C PRO A 172 -8.02 3.19 -4.82
N PHE A 173 -7.34 2.32 -4.06
CA PHE A 173 -6.00 2.59 -3.53
C PHE A 173 -4.98 1.49 -3.83
N THR A 174 -5.13 0.77 -4.94
CA THR A 174 -4.26 -0.35 -5.33
C THR A 174 -2.77 -0.02 -5.18
N ASN A 175 -2.07 -0.86 -4.43
CA ASN A 175 -0.65 -0.78 -4.07
C ASN A 175 -0.21 0.52 -3.38
N VAL A 176 -1.14 1.27 -2.76
CA VAL A 176 -0.80 2.44 -1.94
C VAL A 176 -0.49 1.99 -0.51
N LEU A 177 0.75 2.18 -0.08
CA LEU A 177 1.23 1.75 1.24
C LEU A 177 0.41 2.37 2.37
N GLY A 178 -0.02 1.52 3.30
CA GLY A 178 -0.77 1.93 4.49
C GLY A 178 -2.25 2.28 4.23
N VAL A 179 -2.72 2.19 2.98
CA VAL A 179 -4.12 2.40 2.61
C VAL A 179 -4.72 1.15 1.97
N ASP A 180 -4.01 0.55 1.01
CA ASP A 180 -4.40 -0.72 0.43
C ASP A 180 -4.30 -1.83 1.48
N PRO A 181 -5.39 -2.52 1.83
CA PRO A 181 -5.33 -3.61 2.78
C PRO A 181 -4.40 -4.73 2.29
N ASP A 182 -4.22 -4.88 0.97
CA ASP A 182 -3.37 -5.92 0.36
C ASP A 182 -1.87 -5.60 0.55
N PHE A 183 -1.50 -4.37 0.92
CA PHE A 183 -0.11 -3.96 1.20
C PHE A 183 0.12 -3.40 2.62
N GLY A 184 -0.94 -3.17 3.39
CA GLY A 184 -0.89 -2.54 4.71
C GLY A 184 -1.12 -3.49 5.89
N TYR A 185 -1.97 -4.51 5.73
CA TYR A 185 -2.43 -5.38 6.84
C TYR A 185 -1.92 -6.81 6.76
N LEU A 186 -1.14 -7.15 5.73
CA LEU A 186 -0.59 -8.49 5.59
C LEU A 186 0.55 -8.77 6.56
N MET A 187 0.69 -10.05 6.93
CA MET A 187 1.90 -10.60 7.58
C MET A 187 3.14 -10.58 6.67
N TYR A 188 2.97 -10.18 5.40
CA TYR A 188 3.99 -10.24 4.37
C TYR A 188 4.59 -8.87 4.08
N ARG A 189 5.92 -8.84 3.99
CA ARG A 189 6.66 -7.77 3.35
C ARG A 189 6.78 -8.10 1.87
N LEU A 190 6.25 -7.22 1.04
CA LEU A 190 6.08 -7.33 -0.41
C LEU A 190 6.88 -6.27 -1.16
N ASN A 191 7.38 -5.26 -0.43
CA ASN A 191 8.24 -4.22 -0.97
C ASN A 191 9.30 -3.80 0.06
N GLN A 192 10.48 -3.38 -0.40
CA GLN A 192 11.56 -2.93 0.47
C GLN A 192 11.23 -1.64 1.25
N LYS A 193 10.30 -0.81 0.76
CA LYS A 193 9.79 0.39 1.43
C LYS A 193 8.98 0.07 2.69
N GLN A 194 8.37 -1.11 2.77
CA GLN A 194 7.71 -1.56 3.99
C GLN A 194 8.77 -1.82 5.06
N GLU A 195 8.48 -1.39 6.29
CA GLU A 195 9.35 -1.62 7.42
C GLU A 195 9.54 -3.12 7.65
N TRP A 196 10.80 -3.56 7.70
CA TRP A 196 11.11 -4.95 8.01
C TRP A 196 10.90 -5.24 9.51
N LYS A 197 10.27 -6.36 9.82
CA LYS A 197 10.02 -6.89 11.17
C LYS A 197 10.58 -8.31 11.27
N PRO A 198 10.97 -8.77 12.47
CA PRO A 198 11.62 -10.08 12.64
C PRO A 198 10.85 -11.29 12.08
N HIS A 199 9.51 -11.26 12.15
CA HIS A 199 8.70 -12.35 11.62
C HIS A 199 8.77 -12.49 10.09
N HIS A 200 9.23 -11.47 9.36
CA HIS A 200 9.42 -11.56 7.91
C HIS A 200 10.48 -12.59 7.51
N LEU A 201 11.39 -13.00 8.40
CA LEU A 201 12.31 -14.13 8.12
C LEU A 201 11.54 -15.43 7.82
N PHE A 202 10.34 -15.57 8.37
CA PHE A 202 9.49 -16.74 8.21
C PHE A 202 8.40 -16.55 7.16
N GLN A 203 8.38 -15.41 6.45
CA GLN A 203 7.29 -15.11 5.53
C GLN A 203 7.25 -16.07 4.34
N PHE A 204 8.38 -16.58 3.87
CA PHE A 204 8.39 -17.55 2.77
C PHE A 204 7.81 -18.91 3.20
N PRO A 205 8.23 -19.54 4.32
CA PRO A 205 7.50 -20.69 4.89
C PRO A 205 6.02 -20.40 5.18
N LEU A 206 5.71 -19.20 5.69
CA LEU A 206 4.35 -18.79 5.96
C LEU A 206 3.52 -18.70 4.69
N LEU A 207 4.08 -18.20 3.59
CA LEU A 207 3.44 -18.17 2.28
C LEU A 207 3.04 -19.57 1.82
N LEU A 208 3.95 -20.54 1.90
CA LEU A 208 3.70 -21.93 1.50
C LEU A 208 2.68 -22.65 2.39
N THR A 209 2.54 -22.23 3.65
CA THR A 209 1.65 -22.89 4.62
C THR A 209 0.32 -22.17 4.83
N GLN A 210 0.20 -20.90 4.42
CA GLN A 210 -1.04 -20.10 4.54
C GLN A 210 -2.27 -20.77 3.91
N PRO A 211 -2.20 -21.49 2.77
CA PRO A 211 -3.36 -22.20 2.21
C PRO A 211 -4.01 -23.21 3.17
N LEU A 212 -3.26 -23.74 4.14
CA LEU A 212 -3.78 -24.66 5.16
C LEU A 212 -4.75 -23.96 6.13
N ILE A 213 -4.58 -22.65 6.35
CA ILE A 213 -5.38 -21.85 7.29
C ILE A 213 -6.25 -20.80 6.59
N SER A 214 -6.20 -20.73 5.26
CA SER A 214 -6.85 -19.68 4.45
C SER A 214 -8.36 -19.60 4.63
N THR A 215 -9.00 -20.73 4.96
CA THR A 215 -10.42 -20.80 5.32
C THR A 215 -10.79 -19.90 6.51
N PHE A 216 -9.84 -19.61 7.42
CA PHE A 216 -10.01 -18.71 8.56
C PHE A 216 -9.28 -17.38 8.35
N PHE A 217 -8.09 -17.42 7.75
CA PHE A 217 -7.25 -16.24 7.57
C PHE A 217 -7.87 -15.19 6.65
N PHE A 218 -8.40 -15.56 5.48
CA PHE A 218 -8.99 -14.58 4.56
C PHE A 218 -10.27 -13.92 5.09
N PRO A 219 -11.23 -14.65 5.68
CA PRO A 219 -12.38 -14.02 6.33
C PRO A 219 -11.99 -13.08 7.46
N TRP A 220 -10.98 -13.45 8.25
CA TRP A 220 -10.45 -12.57 9.29
C TRP A 220 -9.85 -11.30 8.67
N TYR A 221 -9.06 -11.46 7.62
CA TYR A 221 -8.40 -10.38 6.92
C TYR A 221 -9.39 -9.35 6.34
N VAL A 222 -10.45 -9.77 5.65
CA VAL A 222 -11.44 -8.83 5.08
C VAL A 222 -12.25 -8.13 6.18
N ALA A 223 -12.66 -8.88 7.21
CA ALA A 223 -13.41 -8.33 8.35
C ALA A 223 -12.59 -7.30 9.13
N SER A 224 -11.32 -7.62 9.40
CA SER A 224 -10.40 -6.71 10.09
C SER A 224 -10.07 -5.48 9.23
N SER A 225 -9.91 -5.63 7.92
CA SER A 225 -9.65 -4.49 7.00
C SER A 225 -10.79 -3.46 7.05
N ARG A 226 -12.05 -3.93 6.99
CA ARG A 226 -13.21 -3.07 7.18
C ARG A 226 -13.24 -2.44 8.58
N ALA A 227 -13.00 -3.23 9.63
CA ALA A 227 -12.98 -2.71 10.99
C ALA A 227 -11.94 -1.60 11.18
N PHE A 228 -10.75 -1.74 10.60
CA PHE A 228 -9.73 -0.68 10.62
C PHE A 228 -10.22 0.60 9.95
N ALA A 229 -10.79 0.51 8.75
CA ALA A 229 -11.31 1.67 8.02
C ALA A 229 -12.48 2.36 8.74
N GLU A 230 -13.32 1.60 9.42
CA GLU A 230 -14.46 2.09 10.20
C GLU A 230 -14.08 2.50 11.64
N ASN A 231 -12.79 2.48 12.00
CA ASN A 231 -12.29 2.74 13.36
C ASN A 231 -12.93 1.85 14.45
N ARG A 232 -13.28 0.61 14.10
CA ARG A 232 -13.72 -0.44 15.03
C ARG A 232 -12.55 -1.27 15.52
N LYS A 233 -12.76 -2.06 16.57
CA LYS A 233 -11.75 -3.02 17.05
C LYS A 233 -11.55 -4.11 15.98
N PRO A 234 -10.33 -4.27 15.44
CA PRO A 234 -10.07 -5.23 14.35
C PRO A 234 -10.12 -6.69 14.82
N VAL A 235 -9.86 -6.92 16.11
CA VAL A 235 -9.92 -8.22 16.77
C VAL A 235 -11.03 -8.16 17.82
N SER A 236 -12.25 -8.51 17.42
CA SER A 236 -13.39 -8.67 18.34
C SER A 236 -14.37 -9.70 17.79
N PHE A 237 -15.23 -10.22 18.66
CA PHE A 237 -16.28 -11.15 18.24
C PHE A 237 -17.25 -10.49 17.26
N GLU A 238 -17.64 -9.23 17.51
CA GLU A 238 -18.56 -8.50 16.63
C GLU A 238 -18.00 -8.36 15.22
N THR A 239 -16.72 -7.99 15.10
CA THR A 239 -16.03 -7.85 13.81
C THR A 239 -15.99 -9.17 13.05
N TYR A 240 -15.71 -10.29 13.73
CA TYR A 240 -15.55 -11.57 13.06
C TYR A 240 -16.83 -12.41 12.94
N SER A 241 -17.90 -12.05 13.66
CA SER A 241 -19.12 -12.85 13.75
C SER A 241 -19.80 -13.17 12.41
N PRO A 242 -19.85 -12.28 11.40
CA PRO A 242 -20.47 -12.61 10.11
C PRO A 242 -19.70 -13.71 9.38
N SER A 243 -18.38 -13.56 9.29
CA SER A 243 -17.48 -14.57 8.71
C SER A 243 -17.48 -15.87 9.52
N LEU A 244 -17.54 -15.79 10.85
CA LEU A 244 -17.60 -16.97 11.73
C LEU A 244 -18.86 -17.81 11.46
N LYS A 245 -20.01 -17.17 11.20
CA LYS A 245 -21.25 -17.88 10.82
C LYS A 245 -21.03 -18.70 9.54
N LYS A 246 -20.46 -18.10 8.50
CA LYS A 246 -20.17 -18.79 7.23
C LYS A 246 -19.14 -19.91 7.39
N ILE A 247 -18.15 -19.72 8.25
CA ILE A 247 -17.20 -20.78 8.61
C ILE A 247 -17.92 -21.95 9.28
N ILE A 248 -18.79 -21.71 10.25
CA ILE A 248 -19.56 -22.77 10.92
C ILE A 248 -20.43 -23.52 9.89
N GLU A 249 -21.13 -22.81 9.01
CA GLU A 249 -21.95 -23.41 7.94
C GLU A 249 -21.09 -24.26 6.99
N HIS A 250 -19.95 -23.74 6.54
CA HIS A 250 -19.00 -24.47 5.70
C HIS A 250 -18.48 -25.74 6.39
N PHE A 251 -18.12 -25.64 7.67
CA PHE A 251 -17.60 -26.77 8.43
C PHE A 251 -18.66 -27.83 8.70
N PHE A 252 -19.85 -27.40 9.12
CA PHE A 252 -21.00 -28.27 9.30
C PHE A 252 -21.31 -29.03 8.02
N LYS A 253 -21.42 -28.33 6.88
CA LYS A 253 -21.69 -28.95 5.59
C LYS A 253 -20.62 -29.96 5.17
N ASN A 254 -19.35 -29.55 5.14
CA ASN A 254 -18.29 -30.32 4.51
C ASN A 254 -17.60 -31.35 5.43
N TYR A 255 -17.69 -31.19 6.76
CA TYR A 255 -16.99 -32.07 7.70
C TYR A 255 -17.93 -32.78 8.70
N LEU A 256 -19.22 -32.46 8.71
CA LEU A 256 -20.21 -33.18 9.52
C LEU A 256 -21.34 -33.77 8.66
N LEU A 257 -22.06 -32.95 7.90
CA LEU A 257 -23.24 -33.34 7.13
C LEU A 257 -22.90 -34.34 6.01
N PHE A 258 -22.04 -33.93 5.06
CA PHE A 258 -21.67 -34.81 3.95
C PHE A 258 -20.94 -36.09 4.39
N PRO A 259 -19.93 -36.02 5.27
CA PRO A 259 -19.33 -37.23 5.85
C PRO A 259 -20.36 -38.11 6.56
N GLY A 260 -21.26 -37.54 7.37
CA GLY A 260 -22.31 -38.27 8.06
C GLY A 260 -23.22 -39.06 7.13
N PHE A 261 -23.62 -38.48 5.99
CA PHE A 261 -24.39 -39.19 4.97
C PHE A 261 -23.64 -40.34 4.29
N SER A 262 -22.30 -40.33 4.33
CA SER A 262 -21.48 -41.36 3.69
C SER A 262 -21.18 -42.57 4.58
N GLY A 263 -21.61 -42.56 5.85
CA GLY A 263 -21.44 -43.68 6.78
C GLY A 263 -19.97 -44.07 6.97
N PHE A 264 -19.61 -45.31 6.65
CA PHE A 264 -18.23 -45.82 6.76
C PHE A 264 -17.21 -45.05 5.90
N ASN A 265 -17.67 -44.33 4.86
CA ASN A 265 -16.80 -43.49 4.03
C ASN A 265 -16.56 -42.08 4.60
N SER A 266 -16.99 -41.80 5.84
CA SER A 266 -16.90 -40.47 6.46
C SER A 266 -15.50 -39.85 6.34
N LEU A 267 -14.45 -40.60 6.72
CA LEU A 267 -13.08 -40.10 6.66
C LEU A 267 -12.64 -39.76 5.23
N LYS A 268 -13.03 -40.60 4.26
CA LYS A 268 -12.75 -40.39 2.83
C LYS A 268 -13.41 -39.10 2.31
N VAL A 269 -14.66 -38.84 2.70
CA VAL A 269 -15.37 -37.62 2.33
C VAL A 269 -14.73 -36.40 2.99
N MET A 270 -14.41 -36.47 4.28
CA MET A 270 -13.74 -35.39 5.01
C MET A 270 -12.40 -35.02 4.36
N THR A 271 -11.56 -36.00 4.07
CA THR A 271 -10.24 -35.75 3.48
C THR A 271 -10.34 -35.28 2.03
N GLY A 272 -11.34 -35.75 1.27
CA GLY A 272 -11.58 -35.28 -0.10
C GLY A 272 -12.01 -33.80 -0.13
N ASN A 273 -12.93 -33.42 0.77
CA ASN A 273 -13.34 -32.03 0.93
C ASN A 273 -12.18 -31.15 1.41
N ALA A 274 -11.35 -31.63 2.34
CA ALA A 274 -10.15 -30.94 2.80
C ALA A 274 -9.14 -30.72 1.65
N LEU A 275 -8.89 -31.74 0.84
CA LEU A 275 -8.01 -31.64 -0.31
C LEU A 275 -8.56 -30.66 -1.35
N ALA A 276 -9.87 -30.72 -1.64
CA ALA A 276 -10.51 -29.78 -2.55
C ALA A 276 -10.34 -28.32 -2.09
N LYS A 277 -10.56 -28.06 -0.79
CA LYS A 277 -10.38 -26.73 -0.22
C LYS A 277 -8.91 -26.30 -0.27
N LEU A 278 -7.97 -27.20 0.04
CA LEU A 278 -6.54 -26.92 -0.02
C LEU A 278 -6.10 -26.53 -1.44
N ILE A 279 -6.48 -27.30 -2.46
CA ILE A 279 -6.19 -27.00 -3.86
C ILE A 279 -6.76 -25.63 -4.24
N SER A 280 -8.03 -25.35 -3.89
CA SER A 280 -8.65 -24.06 -4.18
C SER A 280 -7.96 -22.89 -3.48
N ASN A 281 -7.50 -23.08 -2.23
CA ASN A 281 -6.80 -22.04 -1.47
C ASN A 281 -5.45 -21.71 -2.10
N TYR A 282 -4.69 -22.71 -2.58
CA TYR A 282 -3.46 -22.48 -3.34
C TYR A 282 -3.75 -21.72 -4.64
N TYR A 283 -4.77 -22.14 -5.39
CA TYR A 283 -5.16 -21.46 -6.62
C TYR A 283 -5.46 -19.98 -6.36
N LEU A 284 -6.32 -19.69 -5.37
CA LEU A 284 -6.70 -18.31 -5.01
C LEU A 284 -5.51 -17.48 -4.53
N GLN A 285 -4.61 -18.06 -3.73
CA GLN A 285 -3.41 -17.34 -3.28
C GLN A 285 -2.54 -16.90 -4.46
N PHE A 286 -2.31 -17.78 -5.43
CA PHE A 286 -1.46 -17.45 -6.58
C PHE A 286 -2.17 -16.53 -7.57
N ILE A 287 -3.44 -16.76 -7.88
CA ILE A 287 -4.15 -15.99 -8.91
C ILE A 287 -4.27 -14.49 -8.54
N PHE A 288 -4.40 -14.16 -7.25
CA PHE A 288 -4.37 -12.78 -6.76
C PHE A 288 -2.95 -12.29 -6.52
N GLY A 289 -2.11 -13.13 -5.91
CA GLY A 289 -0.75 -12.76 -5.55
C GLY A 289 0.09 -12.32 -6.75
N VAL A 290 -0.05 -12.98 -7.90
CA VAL A 290 0.76 -12.65 -9.09
C VAL A 290 0.50 -11.26 -9.66
N SER A 291 -0.74 -10.78 -9.60
CA SER A 291 -1.14 -9.53 -10.25
C SER A 291 -0.67 -8.30 -9.49
N HIS A 292 -0.50 -8.43 -8.17
CA HIS A 292 -0.13 -7.34 -7.28
C HIS A 292 1.25 -7.50 -6.66
N LEU A 293 1.73 -8.72 -6.43
CA LEU A 293 2.92 -8.98 -5.59
C LEU A 293 4.15 -9.41 -6.40
N SER A 294 4.07 -9.39 -7.73
CA SER A 294 5.22 -9.64 -8.61
C SER A 294 6.26 -8.52 -8.50
N GLU A 295 7.52 -8.79 -8.86
CA GLU A 295 8.59 -7.78 -8.85
C GLU A 295 8.31 -6.59 -9.79
N ALA A 296 7.39 -6.79 -10.73
CA ALA A 296 7.06 -5.83 -11.76
C ALA A 296 5.93 -4.86 -11.35
N SER A 297 5.23 -5.11 -10.24
CA SER A 297 4.20 -4.21 -9.73
C SER A 297 4.81 -3.02 -9.00
N TYR A 298 4.31 -1.82 -9.28
CA TYR A 298 4.77 -0.62 -8.59
C TYR A 298 4.00 -0.40 -7.28
N VAL A 299 4.71 0.09 -6.26
CA VAL A 299 4.16 0.37 -4.92
C VAL A 299 4.33 1.84 -4.58
N PHE A 300 3.22 2.48 -4.23
CA PHE A 300 3.10 3.92 -4.03
C PHE A 300 3.24 4.26 -2.54
N PRO A 301 4.14 5.19 -2.17
CA PRO A 301 4.53 5.39 -0.77
C PRO A 301 3.49 6.11 0.10
N GLU A 302 2.66 6.99 -0.45
CA GLU A 302 1.60 7.71 0.27
C GLU A 302 0.44 8.07 -0.67
N LYS A 303 -0.72 8.38 -0.08
CA LYS A 303 -1.88 8.92 -0.79
C LYS A 303 -1.69 10.42 -1.01
N GLU A 304 -1.28 10.81 -2.20
CA GLU A 304 -1.37 12.19 -2.66
C GLU A 304 -2.77 12.47 -3.22
N SER A 305 -3.15 13.75 -3.34
CA SER A 305 -4.35 14.11 -4.11
C SER A 305 -4.07 13.83 -5.58
N GLU A 306 -4.69 12.78 -6.13
CA GLU A 306 -4.51 12.40 -7.53
C GLU A 306 -5.66 12.92 -8.41
N THR A 307 -5.35 13.30 -9.65
CA THR A 307 -6.35 13.49 -10.71
C THR A 307 -6.88 12.14 -11.19
N GLU A 308 -7.97 12.15 -11.95
CA GLU A 308 -8.51 10.92 -12.56
C GLU A 308 -7.50 10.27 -13.53
N ALA A 309 -6.72 11.09 -14.24
CA ALA A 309 -5.68 10.60 -15.13
C ALA A 309 -4.51 9.94 -14.36
N GLU A 310 -4.12 10.54 -13.23
CA GLU A 310 -3.12 9.96 -12.33
C GLU A 310 -3.62 8.66 -11.69
N TYR A 311 -4.92 8.57 -11.36
CA TYR A 311 -5.56 7.33 -10.91
C TYR A 311 -5.41 6.21 -11.96
N TYR A 312 -5.76 6.46 -13.23
CA TYR A 312 -5.59 5.46 -14.28
C TYR A 312 -4.14 5.05 -14.49
N LEU A 313 -3.22 6.01 -14.47
CA LEU A 313 -1.79 5.74 -14.58
C LEU A 313 -1.32 4.84 -13.44
N ARG A 314 -1.75 5.12 -12.22
CA ARG A 314 -1.44 4.31 -11.04
C ARG A 314 -1.91 2.87 -11.22
N GLN A 315 -3.15 2.65 -11.66
CA GLN A 315 -3.70 1.31 -11.85
C GLN A 315 -2.90 0.47 -12.87
N VAL A 316 -2.45 1.09 -13.96
CA VAL A 316 -1.58 0.44 -14.97
C VAL A 316 -0.22 0.06 -14.37
N LEU A 317 0.33 0.91 -13.50
CA LEU A 317 1.65 0.69 -12.92
C LEU A 317 1.65 -0.28 -11.74
N SER A 318 0.57 -0.32 -10.97
CA SER A 318 0.40 -1.20 -9.81
C SER A 318 0.05 -2.63 -10.21
N THR A 319 -0.59 -2.83 -11.35
CA THR A 319 -1.18 -4.12 -11.69
C THR A 319 -0.46 -4.80 -12.85
N VAL A 320 -0.33 -6.11 -12.77
CA VAL A 320 0.33 -6.92 -13.78
C VAL A 320 -0.60 -8.02 -14.28
N ASN A 321 -0.72 -8.17 -15.60
CA ASN A 321 -1.51 -9.23 -16.22
C ASN A 321 -0.70 -10.52 -16.40
N PHE A 322 -1.40 -11.61 -16.65
CA PHE A 322 -0.77 -12.88 -16.97
C PHE A 322 -1.45 -13.62 -18.12
N GLU A 323 -0.75 -14.57 -18.73
CA GLU A 323 -1.27 -15.37 -19.82
C GLU A 323 -1.72 -16.75 -19.36
N ILE A 324 -2.92 -17.13 -19.82
CA ILE A 324 -3.49 -18.47 -19.64
C ILE A 324 -3.99 -19.02 -20.98
N PRO A 325 -4.02 -20.35 -21.14
CA PRO A 325 -4.75 -21.00 -22.22
C PRO A 325 -6.25 -20.66 -22.20
N GLU A 326 -6.87 -20.55 -23.37
CA GLU A 326 -8.28 -20.17 -23.53
C GLU A 326 -9.25 -21.12 -22.79
N PHE A 327 -8.94 -22.42 -22.73
CA PHE A 327 -9.78 -23.39 -22.02
C PHE A 327 -9.82 -23.18 -20.48
N LEU A 328 -8.91 -22.39 -19.91
CA LEU A 328 -8.89 -22.03 -18.50
C LEU A 328 -9.60 -20.71 -18.20
N GLU A 329 -10.09 -19.98 -19.21
CA GLU A 329 -10.74 -18.67 -19.05
C GLU A 329 -11.95 -18.73 -18.11
N LEU A 330 -12.76 -19.79 -18.22
CA LEU A 330 -13.92 -20.00 -17.36
C LEU A 330 -13.53 -20.20 -15.89
N ILE A 331 -12.37 -20.82 -15.64
CA ILE A 331 -11.84 -21.09 -14.29
C ILE A 331 -11.16 -19.84 -13.73
N CYS A 332 -10.46 -19.07 -14.57
CA CYS A 332 -9.78 -17.85 -14.21
C CYS A 332 -10.74 -16.69 -13.92
N GLY A 333 -11.88 -16.66 -14.62
CA GLY A 333 -12.94 -15.67 -14.39
C GLY A 333 -12.51 -14.22 -14.63
N GLY A 334 -11.56 -13.97 -15.52
CA GLY A 334 -11.08 -12.62 -15.87
C GLY A 334 -9.86 -12.14 -15.10
N MET A 335 -9.32 -12.96 -14.19
CA MET A 335 -8.15 -12.58 -13.39
C MET A 335 -6.87 -12.40 -14.23
N ASP A 336 -6.83 -12.92 -15.45
CA ASP A 336 -5.74 -12.74 -16.43
C ASP A 336 -5.71 -11.32 -17.02
N THR A 337 -6.80 -10.57 -16.90
CA THR A 337 -6.96 -9.15 -17.27
C THR A 337 -7.19 -8.27 -16.04
N HIS A 338 -6.43 -8.52 -14.97
CA HIS A 338 -6.58 -7.83 -13.68
C HIS A 338 -6.32 -6.32 -13.78
N LEU A 339 -5.41 -5.89 -14.67
CA LEU A 339 -5.16 -4.47 -14.92
C LEU A 339 -6.42 -3.78 -15.45
N GLU A 340 -7.08 -4.36 -16.44
CA GLU A 340 -8.32 -3.81 -16.98
C GLU A 340 -9.45 -3.84 -15.95
N HIS A 341 -9.48 -4.89 -15.12
CA HIS A 341 -10.40 -4.96 -13.98
C HIS A 341 -10.18 -3.79 -13.00
N HIS A 342 -8.94 -3.39 -12.74
CA HIS A 342 -8.64 -2.24 -11.89
C HIS A 342 -9.00 -0.89 -12.53
N LEU A 343 -8.87 -0.79 -13.84
CA LEU A 343 -9.30 0.41 -14.58
C LEU A 343 -10.84 0.51 -14.62
N PHE A 344 -11.52 -0.62 -14.82
CA PHE A 344 -12.96 -0.69 -15.09
C PHE A 344 -13.65 -1.80 -14.27
N PRO A 345 -13.67 -1.71 -12.93
CA PRO A 345 -14.09 -2.83 -12.06
C PRO A 345 -15.54 -3.25 -12.27
N ASP A 346 -16.38 -2.34 -12.77
CA ASP A 346 -17.81 -2.50 -13.02
C ASP A 346 -18.14 -3.02 -14.44
N LEU A 347 -17.14 -3.49 -15.20
CA LEU A 347 -17.31 -4.15 -16.50
C LEU A 347 -17.05 -5.67 -16.41
N PRO A 348 -17.87 -6.52 -17.06
CA PRO A 348 -17.67 -7.98 -17.03
C PRO A 348 -16.36 -8.45 -17.68
N PRO A 349 -15.80 -9.62 -17.27
CA PRO A 349 -14.53 -10.17 -17.77
C PRO A 349 -14.41 -10.28 -19.29
N LEU A 350 -15.45 -10.76 -19.97
CA LEU A 350 -15.44 -10.89 -21.43
C LEU A 350 -15.30 -9.51 -22.13
N ARG A 351 -15.76 -8.43 -21.48
CA ARG A 351 -15.58 -7.08 -21.98
C ARG A 351 -14.17 -6.58 -21.70
N LEU A 352 -13.66 -6.81 -20.48
CA LEU A 352 -12.28 -6.49 -20.11
C LEU A 352 -11.27 -7.14 -21.07
N LYS A 353 -11.48 -8.40 -21.44
CA LYS A 353 -10.67 -9.12 -22.43
C LYS A 353 -10.67 -8.48 -23.82
N LYS A 354 -11.81 -7.94 -24.27
CA LYS A 354 -11.88 -7.17 -25.52
C LYS A 354 -11.16 -5.82 -25.42
N LEU A 355 -11.13 -5.23 -24.22
CA LEU A 355 -10.49 -3.94 -23.95
C LEU A 355 -8.98 -4.04 -23.77
N ALA A 356 -8.47 -5.14 -23.22
CA ALA A 356 -7.05 -5.35 -22.97
C ALA A 356 -6.11 -4.96 -24.14
N PRO A 357 -6.34 -5.39 -25.40
CA PRO A 357 -5.48 -4.96 -26.51
C PRO A 357 -5.57 -3.46 -26.81
N LYS A 358 -6.73 -2.82 -26.56
CA LYS A 358 -6.91 -1.37 -26.74
C LYS A 358 -6.20 -0.59 -25.64
N VAL A 359 -6.33 -1.02 -24.38
CA VAL A 359 -5.60 -0.45 -23.23
C VAL A 359 -4.10 -0.57 -23.47
N LYS A 360 -3.61 -1.74 -23.90
CA LYS A 360 -2.21 -1.93 -24.29
C LYS A 360 -1.76 -0.94 -25.36
N GLY A 361 -2.54 -0.74 -26.43
CA GLY A 361 -2.21 0.21 -27.49
C GLY A 361 -2.15 1.67 -27.00
N ILE A 362 -3.04 2.06 -26.07
CA ILE A 362 -2.99 3.37 -25.42
C ILE A 362 -1.71 3.47 -24.56
N CYS A 363 -1.40 2.48 -23.73
CA CYS A 363 -0.18 2.48 -22.93
C CYS A 363 1.08 2.61 -23.80
N GLU A 364 1.18 1.85 -24.90
CA GLU A 364 2.29 1.92 -25.84
C GLU A 364 2.45 3.31 -26.49
N LYS A 365 1.33 3.96 -26.86
CA LYS A 365 1.32 5.33 -27.42
C LYS A 365 1.97 6.35 -26.49
N TYR A 366 1.77 6.20 -25.18
CA TYR A 366 2.29 7.10 -24.15
C TYR A 366 3.59 6.58 -23.49
N ASN A 367 4.19 5.49 -23.99
CA ASN A 367 5.35 4.82 -23.38
C ASN A 367 5.13 4.40 -21.90
N ILE A 368 3.89 4.06 -21.56
CA ILE A 368 3.53 3.49 -20.26
C ILE A 368 3.69 1.97 -20.36
N PRO A 369 4.37 1.31 -19.39
CA PRO A 369 4.61 -0.12 -19.45
C PRO A 369 3.32 -0.90 -19.21
N TYR A 370 2.82 -1.55 -20.26
CA TYR A 370 1.79 -2.56 -20.14
C TYR A 370 2.45 -3.91 -19.83
N ARG A 371 2.26 -4.42 -18.60
CA ARG A 371 2.97 -5.61 -18.13
C ARG A 371 2.11 -6.86 -18.22
N LYS A 372 2.62 -7.85 -18.96
CA LYS A 372 1.99 -9.15 -19.14
C LYS A 372 3.06 -10.23 -19.32
N ALA A 373 2.93 -11.35 -18.62
CA ALA A 373 3.86 -12.48 -18.73
C ALA A 373 3.13 -13.83 -18.56
N PRO A 374 3.72 -14.96 -18.97
CA PRO A 374 3.19 -16.29 -18.67
C PRO A 374 2.93 -16.50 -17.18
N PHE A 375 1.82 -17.16 -16.83
CA PHE A 375 1.42 -17.35 -15.42
C PHE A 375 2.51 -17.96 -14.53
N LEU A 376 3.27 -18.94 -15.05
CA LEU A 376 4.37 -19.56 -14.31
C LEU A 376 5.51 -18.57 -14.03
N GLU A 377 5.83 -17.68 -14.96
CA GLU A 377 6.86 -16.66 -14.76
C GLU A 377 6.45 -15.69 -13.64
N GLN A 378 5.17 -15.34 -13.57
CA GLN A 378 4.65 -14.49 -12.51
C GLN A 378 4.67 -15.16 -11.14
N ILE A 379 4.33 -16.45 -11.06
CA ILE A 379 4.46 -17.22 -9.81
C ILE A 379 5.92 -17.25 -9.35
N LEU A 380 6.86 -17.47 -10.27
CA LEU A 380 8.28 -17.42 -9.95
C LEU A 380 8.70 -16.02 -9.48
N SER A 381 8.30 -14.95 -10.18
CA SER A 381 8.57 -13.57 -9.77
C SER A 381 8.01 -13.26 -8.37
N PHE A 382 6.78 -13.69 -8.08
CA PHE A 382 6.15 -13.58 -6.77
C PHE A 382 6.99 -14.26 -5.68
N PHE A 383 7.41 -15.51 -5.89
CA PHE A 383 8.27 -16.21 -4.93
C PHE A 383 9.61 -15.52 -4.72
N ARG A 384 10.23 -15.01 -5.79
CA ARG A 384 11.50 -14.28 -5.71
C ARG A 384 11.35 -13.00 -4.91
N ASN A 385 10.28 -12.23 -5.16
CA ASN A 385 9.99 -11.02 -4.42
C ASN A 385 9.77 -11.29 -2.92
N VAL A 386 8.95 -12.28 -2.57
CA VAL A 386 8.71 -12.66 -1.18
C VAL A 386 9.99 -13.16 -0.52
N LEU A 387 10.81 -13.95 -1.19
CA LEU A 387 12.07 -14.42 -0.63
C LEU A 387 13.05 -13.25 -0.40
N TYR A 388 13.18 -12.34 -1.37
CA TYR A 388 14.00 -11.13 -1.25
C TYR A 388 13.51 -10.22 -0.10
N CYS A 389 12.21 -9.99 0.00
CA CYS A 389 11.62 -9.16 1.03
C CYS A 389 11.64 -9.78 2.44
N SER A 390 11.91 -11.08 2.56
CA SER A 390 12.10 -11.79 3.84
C SER A 390 13.30 -11.24 4.62
N PHE A 391 14.27 -10.63 3.94
CA PHE A 391 15.51 -10.13 4.53
C PHE A 391 15.56 -8.59 4.56
N PRO A 392 16.22 -7.99 5.57
CA PRO A 392 16.33 -6.54 5.72
C PRO A 392 17.45 -5.93 4.86
N ILE A 393 17.51 -6.30 3.58
CA ILE A 393 18.59 -5.85 2.67
C ILE A 393 18.27 -4.46 2.12
N PRO A 394 19.14 -3.46 2.29
CA PRO A 394 18.91 -2.13 1.74
C PRO A 394 19.03 -2.13 0.21
N GLU A 395 18.13 -1.43 -0.47
CA GLU A 395 18.20 -1.18 -1.92
C GLU A 395 19.53 -0.48 -2.27
N LYS A 396 20.43 -1.20 -2.93
CA LYS A 396 21.72 -0.68 -3.43
C LYS A 396 21.73 -0.61 -4.96
N GLY A 397 20.64 -0.11 -5.54
CA GLY A 397 20.56 -0.01 -7.00
C GLY A 397 20.49 -1.39 -7.71
N GLN A 398 20.21 -2.47 -7.01
CA GLN A 398 19.89 -3.77 -7.61
C GLN A 398 18.70 -4.30 -6.84
N ALA A 399 17.63 -4.68 -7.55
CA ALA A 399 16.45 -5.28 -6.95
C ALA A 399 16.48 -6.80 -7.19
N GLY A 400 16.04 -7.57 -6.19
CA GLY A 400 15.82 -9.01 -6.33
C GLY A 400 16.91 -9.90 -5.72
N LEU A 401 16.76 -11.21 -5.94
CA LEU A 401 17.55 -12.27 -5.31
C LEU A 401 19.06 -12.17 -5.55
N GLU A 402 19.50 -11.58 -6.65
CA GLU A 402 20.93 -11.42 -6.94
C GLU A 402 21.62 -10.60 -5.85
N LEU A 403 20.97 -9.57 -5.32
CA LEU A 403 21.52 -8.77 -4.23
C LEU A 403 21.66 -9.59 -2.94
N LEU A 404 20.73 -10.51 -2.68
CA LEU A 404 20.83 -11.44 -1.54
C LEU A 404 22.08 -12.32 -1.67
N PHE A 405 22.33 -12.89 -2.85
CA PHE A 405 23.51 -13.73 -3.09
C PHE A 405 24.83 -12.95 -3.11
N GLN A 406 24.80 -11.66 -3.43
CA GLN A 406 25.97 -10.78 -3.39
C GLN A 406 26.23 -10.21 -1.97
N THR A 407 25.25 -10.25 -1.08
CA THR A 407 25.40 -9.73 0.29
C THR A 407 26.22 -10.68 1.14
N LYS A 408 27.27 -10.16 1.79
CA LYS A 408 28.11 -10.95 2.70
C LYS A 408 27.28 -11.47 3.89
N PRO A 409 27.38 -12.76 4.27
CA PRO A 409 26.59 -13.33 5.36
C PRO A 409 26.70 -12.55 6.67
N GLU A 410 27.88 -12.03 7.00
CA GLU A 410 28.12 -11.29 8.25
C GLU A 410 27.36 -9.96 8.27
N MET A 411 27.25 -9.28 7.13
CA MET A 411 26.49 -8.03 7.01
C MET A 411 24.99 -8.30 7.15
N LEU A 412 24.49 -9.35 6.50
CA LEU A 412 23.09 -9.73 6.60
C LEU A 412 22.69 -10.07 8.06
N LEU A 413 23.55 -10.82 8.78
CA LEU A 413 23.31 -11.14 10.18
C LEU A 413 23.33 -9.88 11.07
N GLN A 414 24.21 -8.94 10.80
CA GLN A 414 24.25 -7.65 11.51
C GLN A 414 22.97 -6.83 11.28
N ASP A 415 22.52 -6.71 10.03
CA ASP A 415 21.29 -5.99 9.67
C ASP A 415 20.05 -6.63 10.34
N ILE A 416 19.96 -7.96 10.33
CA ILE A 416 18.90 -8.71 11.03
C ILE A 416 18.93 -8.41 12.54
N ALA A 417 20.10 -8.46 13.17
CA ALA A 417 20.24 -8.22 14.61
C ALA A 417 19.85 -6.78 14.98
N GLU A 418 20.31 -5.79 14.21
CA GLU A 418 20.03 -4.38 14.44
C GLU A 418 18.54 -4.06 14.28
N LYS A 419 17.92 -4.51 13.18
CA LYS A 419 16.49 -4.29 12.94
C LYS A 419 15.63 -5.01 13.97
N THR A 420 16.01 -6.21 14.39
CA THR A 420 15.31 -6.95 15.45
C THR A 420 15.37 -6.20 16.78
N LYS A 421 16.55 -5.69 17.15
CA LYS A 421 16.70 -4.87 18.36
C LYS A 421 15.84 -3.62 18.31
N SER A 422 15.86 -2.89 17.18
CA SER A 422 15.02 -1.71 16.97
C SER A 422 13.53 -2.03 17.11
N TYR A 423 13.07 -3.12 16.49
CA TYR A 423 11.68 -3.55 16.56
C TYR A 423 11.25 -3.87 17.99
N LEU A 424 12.04 -4.68 18.72
CA LEU A 424 11.71 -5.06 20.10
C LEU A 424 11.64 -3.84 21.03
N VAL A 425 12.58 -2.90 20.92
CA VAL A 425 12.55 -1.65 21.69
C VAL A 425 11.26 -0.87 21.42
N SER A 426 10.87 -0.73 20.15
CA SER A 426 9.62 -0.03 19.78
C SER A 426 8.36 -0.75 20.28
N PHE A 427 8.37 -2.08 20.28
CA PHE A 427 7.23 -2.90 20.67
C PHE A 427 6.95 -2.81 22.17
N PHE A 428 8.00 -2.92 23.00
CA PHE A 428 7.87 -2.83 24.47
C PHE A 428 7.69 -1.39 24.98
N GLN A 429 7.91 -0.35 24.17
CA GLN A 429 7.67 1.04 24.54
C GLN A 429 6.27 1.55 24.19
N LYS A 430 5.46 0.78 23.45
CA LYS A 430 4.19 1.23 22.86
C LYS A 430 3.00 1.32 23.85
N GLU A 431 3.08 0.67 25.01
CA GLU A 431 1.95 0.60 25.97
C GLU A 431 1.73 1.89 26.79
N ASP A 432 2.71 2.81 26.86
CA ASP A 432 2.60 4.06 27.65
C ASP A 432 2.21 5.32 26.82
N GLU A 433 2.02 5.21 25.50
CA GLU A 433 2.00 6.41 24.63
C GLU A 433 0.68 7.20 24.58
N GLN A 434 -0.46 6.67 25.01
CA GLN A 434 -1.75 7.38 24.88
C GLN A 434 -1.92 8.55 25.86
N ASP A 435 -1.46 8.42 27.12
CA ASP A 435 -1.53 9.50 28.12
C ASP A 435 -0.35 10.49 28.04
N GLU A 436 0.72 10.15 27.30
CA GLU A 436 1.92 10.99 27.13
C GLU A 436 1.98 11.75 25.80
N PHE A 437 0.93 11.67 24.97
CA PHE A 437 0.97 12.22 23.62
C PHE A 437 0.81 13.75 23.58
N PHE A 438 0.06 14.37 24.50
CA PHE A 438 -0.16 15.82 24.53
C PHE A 438 0.39 16.43 25.82
N LEU A 439 1.63 16.91 25.79
CA LEU A 439 2.28 17.43 26.99
C LEU A 439 2.64 18.91 26.86
N ARG A 440 2.45 19.65 27.94
CA ARG A 440 2.87 21.05 28.01
C ARG A 440 4.39 21.14 28.17
N SER A 441 4.99 22.06 27.43
CA SER A 441 6.41 22.42 27.52
C SER A 441 6.54 23.93 27.65
N LYS A 442 7.43 24.35 28.55
CA LYS A 442 7.70 25.77 28.83
C LYS A 442 8.85 26.26 27.97
N VAL A 443 8.72 27.45 27.39
CA VAL A 443 9.80 28.17 26.72
C VAL A 443 10.76 28.68 27.78
N LEU A 444 11.93 28.05 27.89
CA LEU A 444 12.97 28.41 28.85
C LEU A 444 13.80 29.60 28.37
N LYS A 445 14.04 29.67 27.05
CA LYS A 445 14.83 30.74 26.45
C LYS A 445 14.40 31.02 25.02
N LYS A 446 14.44 32.28 24.61
CA LYS A 446 14.28 32.72 23.23
C LYS A 446 15.47 33.60 22.84
N LYS A 447 16.11 33.29 21.72
CA LYS A 447 17.20 34.09 21.15
C LYS A 447 16.88 34.43 19.71
N ILE A 448 16.93 35.72 19.38
CA ILE A 448 16.86 36.15 17.97
C ILE A 448 18.24 35.87 17.35
N GLU A 449 18.27 34.97 16.36
CA GLU A 449 19.51 34.65 15.63
C GLU A 449 19.68 35.60 14.45
N ILE A 450 18.58 35.89 13.73
CA ILE A 450 18.55 36.87 12.65
C ILE A 450 17.29 37.72 12.82
N PRO A 451 17.41 39.06 13.03
CA PRO A 451 16.28 39.95 13.23
C PRO A 451 15.20 39.77 12.15
N GLY A 452 13.95 39.55 12.58
CA GLY A 452 12.80 39.36 11.70
C GLY A 452 12.79 38.07 10.87
N LYS A 453 13.85 37.25 10.90
CA LYS A 453 13.99 36.07 10.01
C LYS A 453 14.15 34.76 10.76
N VAL A 454 14.94 34.69 11.83
CA VAL A 454 15.20 33.43 12.55
C VAL A 454 15.32 33.68 14.04
N ALA A 455 14.65 32.83 14.82
CA ALA A 455 14.82 32.76 16.27
C ALA A 455 15.04 31.32 16.72
N SER A 456 15.88 31.12 17.73
CA SER A 456 16.07 29.85 18.41
C SER A 456 15.35 29.86 19.76
N PHE A 457 14.86 28.68 20.15
CA PHE A 457 14.12 28.47 21.38
C PHE A 457 14.69 27.28 22.14
N VAL A 458 14.72 27.41 23.46
CA VAL A 458 15.02 26.32 24.38
C VAL A 458 13.73 25.99 25.11
N LEU A 459 13.29 24.74 25.01
CA LEU A 459 12.06 24.25 25.59
C LEU A 459 12.35 23.18 26.65
N LYS A 460 11.58 23.21 27.73
CA LYS A 460 11.69 22.24 28.81
C LYS A 460 11.17 20.88 28.34
N VAL A 461 11.94 19.81 28.57
CA VAL A 461 11.42 18.44 28.37
C VAL A 461 10.32 18.17 29.40
N PRO A 462 9.11 17.74 29.00
CA PRO A 462 8.03 17.40 29.91
C PRO A 462 8.46 16.39 30.98
N SER A 463 8.02 16.58 32.23
CA SER A 463 8.40 15.73 33.37
C SER A 463 7.93 14.28 33.25
N HIS A 464 6.90 14.03 32.44
CA HIS A 464 6.38 12.68 32.18
C HIS A 464 7.39 11.83 31.38
N TRP A 465 8.19 12.46 30.50
CA TRP A 465 9.22 11.76 29.72
C TRP A 465 10.51 11.51 30.52
N LYS A 466 10.40 10.79 31.64
CA LYS A 466 11.56 10.40 32.46
C LYS A 466 12.50 9.50 31.67
N GLY A 467 13.80 9.78 31.74
CA GLY A 467 14.82 8.97 31.06
C GLY A 467 14.84 9.12 29.54
N LEU A 468 14.09 10.09 28.98
CA LEU A 468 14.03 10.29 27.54
C LEU A 468 15.41 10.51 26.93
N SER A 469 15.65 9.80 25.83
CA SER A 469 16.78 9.99 24.93
C SER A 469 16.26 10.18 23.51
N TRP A 470 17.01 10.91 22.69
CA TRP A 470 16.71 11.13 21.28
C TRP A 470 18.01 11.27 20.49
N GLU A 471 17.98 10.74 19.27
CA GLU A 471 19.11 10.74 18.37
C GLU A 471 19.34 12.10 17.70
N ALA A 472 20.57 12.30 17.23
CA ALA A 472 20.93 13.48 16.45
C ALA A 472 20.23 13.46 15.09
N GLY A 473 19.46 14.49 14.80
CA GLY A 473 18.63 14.58 13.59
C GLY A 473 17.13 14.42 13.84
N SER A 474 16.72 14.00 15.04
CA SER A 474 15.31 13.94 15.44
C SER A 474 14.66 15.32 15.48
N TYR A 475 13.33 15.35 15.36
CA TYR A 475 12.48 16.53 15.48
C TYR A 475 11.41 16.34 16.56
N ILE A 476 10.82 17.45 16.99
CA ILE A 476 9.62 17.48 17.85
C ILE A 476 8.46 18.12 17.11
N SER A 477 7.24 17.72 17.47
CA SER A 477 6.01 18.32 16.97
C SER A 477 5.48 19.31 18.00
N VAL A 478 5.41 20.58 17.62
CA VAL A 478 4.90 21.68 18.45
C VAL A 478 3.49 22.02 17.99
N GLN A 479 2.53 21.96 18.90
CA GLN A 479 1.16 22.40 18.71
C GLN A 479 0.91 23.72 19.45
N MET A 480 0.24 24.65 18.77
CA MET A 480 -0.10 25.96 19.30
C MET A 480 -1.53 26.35 18.92
N ASN A 481 -2.21 27.00 19.86
CA ASN A 481 -3.51 27.62 19.61
C ASN A 481 -3.27 29.08 19.24
N ILE A 482 -3.63 29.47 18.02
CA ILE A 482 -3.48 30.84 17.52
C ILE A 482 -4.86 31.30 17.06
N GLY A 483 -5.50 32.16 17.86
CA GLY A 483 -6.91 32.50 17.70
C GLY A 483 -7.81 31.28 17.97
N ASN A 484 -8.79 31.05 17.10
CA ASN A 484 -9.74 29.92 17.21
C ASN A 484 -9.26 28.66 16.46
N SER A 485 -7.98 28.59 16.08
CA SER A 485 -7.45 27.47 15.30
C SER A 485 -6.21 26.86 15.96
N VAL A 486 -6.11 25.54 15.85
CA VAL A 486 -4.99 24.74 16.36
C VAL A 486 -4.03 24.45 15.20
N TYR A 487 -2.74 24.72 15.39
CA TYR A 487 -1.72 24.45 14.38
C TYR A 487 -0.61 23.57 14.96
N THR A 488 -0.21 22.54 14.22
CA THR A 488 0.92 21.68 14.55
C THR A 488 2.05 21.87 13.53
N ARG A 489 3.30 22.02 13.99
CA ARG A 489 4.50 22.09 13.14
C ARG A 489 5.64 21.26 13.72
N GLN A 490 6.43 20.66 12.85
CA GLN A 490 7.62 19.92 13.23
C GLN A 490 8.85 20.83 13.21
N TYR A 491 9.73 20.67 14.21
CA TYR A 491 11.00 21.39 14.28
C TYR A 491 12.13 20.43 14.67
N SER A 492 13.18 20.39 13.84
CA SER A 492 14.39 19.61 14.13
C SER A 492 15.05 20.07 15.41
N LEU A 493 15.49 19.11 16.22
CA LEU A 493 16.24 19.37 17.43
C LEU A 493 17.69 19.69 17.06
N LEU A 494 18.15 20.88 17.43
CA LEU A 494 19.49 21.39 17.19
C LEU A 494 20.59 20.58 17.92
N ARG A 495 20.21 19.78 18.92
CA ARG A 495 21.13 19.02 19.77
C ARG A 495 20.54 17.66 20.15
N PRO A 496 21.35 16.58 20.17
CA PRO A 496 20.92 15.26 20.64
C PRO A 496 20.84 15.21 22.17
N SER A 497 20.14 14.19 22.72
CA SER A 497 20.06 13.99 24.17
C SER A 497 21.40 13.63 24.80
N SER A 498 22.37 13.16 23.98
CA SER A 498 23.73 12.94 24.44
C SER A 498 24.42 14.26 24.82
N VAL A 499 23.94 15.41 24.35
CA VAL A 499 24.57 16.73 24.60
C VAL A 499 23.76 17.61 25.55
N THR A 500 22.43 17.48 25.58
CA THR A 500 21.55 18.33 26.41
C THR A 500 20.34 17.56 26.92
N ARG A 501 19.71 18.09 27.98
CA ARG A 501 18.45 17.60 28.56
C ARG A 501 17.25 18.50 28.23
N GLU A 502 17.43 19.46 27.32
CA GLU A 502 16.41 20.41 26.88
C GLU A 502 16.19 20.27 25.37
N PHE A 503 15.03 20.69 24.87
CA PHE A 503 14.81 20.75 23.43
C PHE A 503 15.26 22.10 22.88
N HIS A 504 16.19 22.06 21.94
CA HIS A 504 16.70 23.26 21.26
C HIS A 504 16.16 23.24 19.83
N ILE A 505 15.38 24.24 19.44
CA ILE A 505 14.82 24.37 18.08
C ILE A 505 15.17 25.72 17.47
N ALA A 506 15.21 25.81 16.14
CA ALA A 506 15.28 27.08 15.42
C ALA A 506 14.12 27.20 14.43
N VAL A 507 13.52 28.39 14.38
CA VAL A 507 12.34 28.69 13.57
C VAL A 507 12.71 29.81 12.61
N LYS A 508 12.49 29.57 11.32
CA LYS A 508 12.59 30.58 10.27
C LYS A 508 11.22 31.19 10.01
N GLU A 509 11.16 32.52 9.92
CA GLU A 509 10.00 33.27 9.47
C GLU A 509 9.66 32.85 8.04
N ILE A 510 8.39 32.53 7.83
CA ILE A 510 7.85 32.24 6.50
C ILE A 510 6.81 33.32 6.25
N GLU A 511 6.93 34.04 5.14
CA GLU A 511 5.99 35.09 4.76
C GLU A 511 4.57 34.52 4.65
N GLY A 512 3.60 35.18 5.28
CA GLY A 512 2.23 34.67 5.41
C GLY A 512 2.05 33.47 6.36
N GLY A 513 3.14 32.96 6.93
CA GLY A 513 3.15 31.82 7.85
C GLY A 513 2.56 32.17 9.22
N LYS A 514 1.47 31.48 9.59
CA LYS A 514 0.77 31.71 10.87
C LYS A 514 1.62 31.36 12.09
N VAL A 515 2.22 30.16 12.12
CA VAL A 515 2.96 29.65 13.28
C VAL A 515 4.34 30.29 13.41
N SER A 516 5.13 30.31 12.33
CA SER A 516 6.49 30.88 12.34
C SER A 516 6.47 32.36 12.75
N GLY A 517 5.55 33.13 12.16
CA GLY A 517 5.34 34.53 12.53
C GLY A 517 4.94 34.73 14.00
N TYR A 518 4.03 33.90 14.52
CA TYR A 518 3.64 33.93 15.93
C TYR A 518 4.81 33.59 16.86
N MET A 519 5.57 32.53 16.59
CA MET A 519 6.70 32.14 17.41
C MET A 519 7.76 33.25 17.47
N LEU A 520 8.04 33.91 16.34
CA LEU A 520 9.03 34.99 16.30
C LEU A 520 8.53 36.28 16.95
N ARG A 521 7.28 36.67 16.76
CA ARG A 521 6.77 37.98 17.21
C ARG A 521 6.08 37.98 18.57
N GLN A 522 5.41 36.89 18.93
CA GLN A 522 4.51 36.85 20.10
C GLN A 522 4.99 35.90 21.21
N LEU A 523 5.54 34.74 20.86
CA LEU A 523 6.00 33.76 21.86
C LEU A 523 7.20 34.31 22.66
N LYS A 524 7.14 34.26 23.99
CA LYS A 524 8.15 34.80 24.91
C LYS A 524 8.69 33.72 25.85
N GLU A 525 9.79 34.04 26.53
CA GLU A 525 10.28 33.20 27.64
C GLU A 525 9.22 33.14 28.74
N GLY A 526 9.00 31.94 29.27
CA GLY A 526 7.95 31.69 30.26
C GLY A 526 6.65 31.14 29.70
N ASP A 527 6.36 31.37 28.41
CA ASP A 527 5.14 30.87 27.77
C ASP A 527 5.13 29.34 27.67
N GLU A 528 3.93 28.77 27.57
CA GLU A 528 3.73 27.33 27.36
C GLU A 528 3.24 27.03 25.95
N LEU A 529 3.66 25.88 25.44
CA LEU A 529 3.19 25.28 24.20
C LEU A 529 2.93 23.78 24.41
N TYR A 530 2.26 23.13 23.46
CA TYR A 530 2.05 21.70 23.50
C TYR A 530 3.06 20.97 22.63
N LEU A 531 3.61 19.89 23.14
CA LEU A 531 4.40 18.92 22.38
C LEU A 531 3.52 17.70 22.08
N LEU A 532 3.59 17.24 20.84
CA LEU A 532 2.87 16.07 20.37
C LEU A 532 3.81 14.87 20.25
N GLY A 533 3.73 13.97 21.23
CA GLY A 533 4.55 12.78 21.34
C GLY A 533 6.04 13.07 21.55
N ARG A 534 6.79 12.00 21.82
CA ARG A 534 8.25 12.06 22.00
C ARG A 534 8.96 12.50 20.71
N PRO A 535 10.25 12.93 20.77
CA PRO A 535 11.04 13.22 19.57
C PRO A 535 11.04 12.04 18.58
N ARG A 536 10.90 12.33 17.28
CA ARG A 536 10.83 11.35 16.20
C ARG A 536 11.81 11.70 15.08
N GLY A 537 12.10 10.74 14.21
CA GLY A 537 12.86 11.00 12.99
C GLY A 537 13.52 9.75 12.43
N LYS A 538 13.39 9.53 11.12
CA LYS A 538 14.13 8.50 10.39
C LYS A 538 15.49 9.01 9.88
N PHE A 539 15.63 10.33 9.71
CA PHE A 539 16.88 10.98 9.30
C PHE A 539 17.73 11.31 10.53
N THR A 540 18.44 10.30 11.05
CA THR A 540 19.28 10.44 12.25
C THR A 540 20.69 9.90 12.00
N LEU A 541 21.65 10.40 12.77
CA LEU A 541 23.02 9.88 12.77
C LEU A 541 23.19 8.86 13.91
N GLY A 542 22.55 7.69 13.79
CA GLY A 542 22.63 6.62 14.79
C GLY A 542 24.04 6.02 14.88
N PHE A 543 24.63 5.69 13.73
CA PHE A 543 26.01 5.25 13.54
C PHE A 543 26.84 6.34 12.84
N ILE A 544 28.13 6.45 13.16
CA ILE A 544 29.06 7.40 12.54
C ILE A 544 29.80 6.69 11.40
N PRO A 545 29.46 6.94 10.12
CA PRO A 545 30.12 6.31 8.99
C PRO A 545 31.54 6.87 8.80
N PRO A 546 32.47 6.15 8.12
CA PRO A 546 33.87 6.58 7.98
C PRO A 546 34.09 7.89 7.22
N LYS A 547 33.15 8.27 6.34
CA LYS A 547 33.18 9.52 5.55
C LYS A 547 31.80 10.16 5.62
N LEU A 548 31.76 11.45 5.90
CA LEU A 548 30.54 12.23 6.00
C LEU A 548 30.58 13.48 5.11
N LEU A 549 29.53 13.63 4.30
CA LEU A 549 29.21 14.84 3.56
C LEU A 549 27.82 15.30 3.98
N PHE A 550 27.74 16.51 4.53
CA PHE A 550 26.48 17.19 4.82
C PHE A 550 26.21 18.24 3.75
N ILE A 551 24.99 18.25 3.23
CA ILE A 551 24.51 19.25 2.30
C ILE A 551 23.27 19.89 2.92
N ALA A 552 23.29 21.22 3.11
CA ALA A 552 22.17 21.94 3.69
C ALA A 552 21.94 23.27 2.97
N ALA A 553 20.67 23.69 2.94
CA ALA A 553 20.29 25.02 2.50
C ALA A 553 19.41 25.72 3.56
N GLY A 554 19.74 26.98 3.89
CA GLY A 554 19.01 27.80 4.85
C GLY A 554 18.74 27.08 6.18
N ILE A 555 17.48 27.10 6.65
CA ILE A 555 17.09 26.48 7.94
C ILE A 555 17.19 24.95 7.95
N GLY A 556 17.38 24.31 6.79
CA GLY A 556 17.64 22.86 6.71
C GLY A 556 18.92 22.42 7.43
N ILE A 557 19.81 23.37 7.79
CA ILE A 557 21.02 23.12 8.57
C ILE A 557 20.74 22.59 9.99
N THR A 558 19.52 22.75 10.51
CA THR A 558 19.16 22.44 11.90
C THR A 558 19.38 20.97 12.30
N SER A 559 18.94 20.02 11.47
CA SER A 559 19.19 18.59 11.70
C SER A 559 20.68 18.25 11.62
N ILE A 560 21.40 18.88 10.69
CA ILE A 560 22.85 18.68 10.52
C ILE A 560 23.62 19.24 11.72
N LEU A 561 23.23 20.39 12.28
CA LEU A 561 23.83 20.91 13.51
C LEU A 561 23.73 19.91 14.66
N SER A 562 22.59 19.24 14.80
CA SER A 562 22.39 18.15 15.76
C SER A 562 23.43 17.05 15.59
N MET A 563 23.63 16.59 14.35
CA MET A 563 24.59 15.56 13.99
C MET A 563 26.03 16.00 14.24
N LEU A 564 26.37 17.26 13.94
CA LEU A 564 27.68 17.83 14.23
C LEU A 564 27.95 17.93 15.74
N TYR A 565 26.95 18.24 16.56
CA TYR A 565 27.09 18.20 18.02
C TYR A 565 27.36 16.78 18.53
N LYS A 566 26.71 15.76 17.96
CA LYS A 566 27.01 14.34 18.27
C LYS A 566 28.45 14.00 17.90
N LEU A 567 28.86 14.31 16.67
CA LEU A 567 30.22 14.04 16.17
C LEU A 567 31.28 14.71 17.02
N LYS A 568 31.08 15.98 17.38
CA LYS A 568 32.00 16.73 18.25
C LYS A 568 32.18 16.04 19.61
N LYS A 569 31.13 15.42 20.16
CA LYS A 569 31.18 14.74 21.45
C LYS A 569 31.77 13.33 21.35
N GLU A 570 31.32 12.55 20.38
CA GLU A 570 31.58 11.10 20.32
C GLU A 570 32.76 10.73 19.41
N SER A 571 33.08 11.56 18.42
CA SER A 571 34.19 11.32 17.49
C SER A 571 34.85 12.64 17.05
N PRO A 572 35.53 13.36 17.96
CA PRO A 572 36.01 14.74 17.72
C PRO A 572 37.06 14.84 16.61
N LYS A 573 37.72 13.74 16.23
CA LYS A 573 38.70 13.69 15.14
C LYS A 573 38.10 13.29 13.79
N HIS A 574 36.80 13.02 13.73
CA HIS A 574 36.13 12.57 12.51
C HIS A 574 36.13 13.68 11.46
N LYS A 575 36.56 13.36 10.24
CA LYS A 575 36.58 14.32 9.13
C LYS A 575 35.18 14.42 8.51
N VAL A 576 34.64 15.62 8.44
CA VAL A 576 33.32 15.91 7.88
C VAL A 576 33.46 17.03 6.86
N SER A 577 32.80 16.88 5.71
CA SER A 577 32.63 17.97 4.74
C SER A 577 31.21 18.52 4.85
N ILE A 578 31.06 19.84 4.79
CA ILE A 578 29.75 20.50 4.81
C ILE A 578 29.68 21.44 3.61
N LEU A 579 28.66 21.27 2.77
CA LEU A 579 28.26 22.20 1.73
C LEU A 579 27.00 22.91 2.21
N TYR A 580 27.11 24.21 2.47
CA TYR A 580 26.00 25.01 2.98
C TYR A 580 25.64 26.14 2.00
N PHE A 581 24.36 26.21 1.64
CA PHE A 581 23.80 27.23 0.76
C PHE A 581 22.90 28.15 1.59
N ASN A 582 23.19 29.45 1.64
CA ASN A 582 22.45 30.40 2.46
C ASN A 582 21.49 31.26 1.63
#